data_AF-B4QVR6-F1
#
_entry.id   AF-B4QVR6-F1
#
_cell.length_a   1.000
_cell.length_b   1.000
_cell.length_c   1.000
_cell.angle_alpha   90.00
_cell.angle_beta   90.00
_cell.angle_gamma   90.00
#
_symmetry.space_group_name_H-M   'P 1'
#
loop_
_entity.id
_entity.type
_entity.pdbx_description
1 polymer ?
#
loop_
_entity_poly.entity_id
_entity_poly.type
_entity_poly.pdbx_seq_one_letter_code
_entity_poly.pdbx_strand_id
1 'polypeptide(L)' 'MGYRVVCALDVLDGCLRSFASSCVMRMYNCKYQKDYRIIAERACEFISNDELLGMDI' A
#
# COMPACT_ATOMS: atom_id res chain seq x y z
N MET A 1 -0.36 -18.66 -8.24
CA MET A 1 -0.82 -17.25 -8.21
C MET A 1 -1.59 -17.05 -6.92
N GLY A 2 -1.01 -16.39 -5.92
CA GLY A 2 -1.63 -16.20 -4.61
C GLY A 2 -2.15 -14.78 -4.43
N TYR A 3 -3.31 -14.64 -3.80
CA TYR A 3 -3.79 -13.35 -3.29
C TYR A 3 -2.96 -12.97 -2.08
N ARG A 4 -1.88 -12.21 -2.30
CA ARG A 4 -1.07 -11.66 -1.22
C ARG A 4 -1.48 -10.21 -1.00
N VAL A 5 -2.22 -9.97 0.09
CA VAL A 5 -2.63 -8.62 0.48
C VAL A 5 -1.38 -7.76 0.67
N VAL A 6 -1.43 -6.52 0.20
CA VAL A 6 -0.35 -5.55 0.35
C VAL A 6 -0.90 -4.25 0.94
N CYS A 7 -0.09 -3.58 1.74
CA CYS A 7 -0.34 -2.22 2.17
C CYS A 7 0.48 -1.30 1.28
N ALA A 8 -0.15 -0.25 0.78
CA ALA A 8 0.51 0.75 -0.03
C ALA A 8 0.20 2.15 0.48
N LEU A 9 1.16 3.05 0.29
CA LEU A 9 1.08 4.45 0.65
C LEU A 9 0.93 5.27 -0.63
N ASP A 10 -0.05 6.17 -0.65
CA ASP A 10 -0.15 7.20 -1.68
C ASP A 10 0.94 8.24 -1.46
N VAL A 11 1.88 8.36 -2.40
CA VAL A 11 3.01 9.31 -2.30
C VAL A 11 2.52 10.77 -2.34
N LEU A 12 1.34 11.03 -2.92
CA LEU A 12 0.81 12.38 -3.04
C LEU A 12 0.03 12.82 -1.79
N ASP A 13 -0.76 11.91 -1.22
CA ASP A 13 -1.68 12.21 -0.12
C ASP A 13 -1.21 11.68 1.24
N GLY A 14 -0.14 10.89 1.29
CA GLY A 14 0.34 10.23 2.52
C GLY A 14 -0.66 9.21 3.11
N CYS A 15 -1.63 8.75 2.31
CA CYS A 15 -2.71 7.88 2.79
C CYS A 15 -2.36 6.40 2.58
N LEU A 16 -2.56 5.61 3.64
CA LEU A 16 -2.38 4.16 3.61
C LEU A 16 -3.62 3.45 3.07
N ARG A 17 -3.41 2.41 2.25
CA ARG A 17 -4.49 1.59 1.74
C ARG A 17 -4.07 0.14 1.51
N SER A 18 -4.92 -0.78 1.95
CA SER A 18 -4.77 -2.21 1.70
C SER A 18 -5.31 -2.58 0.31
N PHE A 19 -4.57 -3.39 -0.42
CA PHE A 19 -4.96 -3.97 -1.71
C PHE A 19 -4.91 -5.48 -1.64
N ALA A 20 -5.87 -6.16 -2.27
CA ALA A 20 -5.92 -7.62 -2.31
C ALA A 20 -4.71 -8.28 -2.99
N SER A 21 -4.00 -7.52 -3.85
CA SER A 21 -2.70 -7.89 -4.40
C SER A 21 -1.98 -6.67 -5.00
N SER A 22 -0.68 -6.82 -5.27
CA SER A 22 0.11 -5.86 -6.05
C SER A 22 -0.45 -5.61 -7.45
N CYS A 23 -1.09 -6.60 -8.07
CA CYS A 23 -1.75 -6.45 -9.37
C CYS A 23 -2.94 -5.49 -9.29
N VAL A 24 -3.80 -5.66 -8.28
CA VAL A 24 -4.95 -4.77 -8.05
C VAL A 24 -4.49 -3.35 -7.74
N MET A 25 -3.41 -3.19 -6.97
CA MET A 25 -2.81 -1.88 -6.70
C MET A 25 -2.34 -1.19 -7.99
N ARG A 26 -1.60 -1.89 -8.86
CA ARG A 26 -1.15 -1.33 -10.15
C ARG A 26 -2.32 -0.92 -11.04
N MET A 27 -3.35 -1.77 -11.13
CA MET A 27 -4.57 -1.42 -11.86
C MET A 27 -5.26 -0.18 -11.28
N TYR A 28 -5.31 -0.05 -9.95
CA TYR A 28 -5.90 1.11 -9.28
C TYR A 28 -5.11 2.39 -9.58
N ASN A 29 -3.78 2.34 -9.50
CA ASN A 29 -2.90 3.47 -9.87
C ASN A 29 -3.18 3.96 -11.29
N CYS A 30 -3.24 3.04 -12.26
CA CYS A 30 -3.55 3.39 -13.65
C CYS A 30 -4.95 3.97 -13.82
N LYS A 31 -5.97 3.38 -13.16
CA LYS A 31 -7.36 3.78 -13.34
C LYS A 31 -7.66 5.15 -12.73
N TYR A 32 -7.07 5.46 -11.57
CA TYR A 32 -7.39 6.65 -10.79
C TYR A 32 -6.27 7.70 -10.79
N GLN A 33 -5.24 7.52 -11.62
CA GLN A 33 -4.07 8.41 -11.68
C GLN A 33 -3.43 8.62 -10.31
N LYS A 34 -3.22 7.51 -9.60
CA LYS A 34 -2.59 7.48 -8.26
C LYS A 34 -1.20 6.86 -8.33
N ASP A 35 -0.36 7.15 -7.34
CA ASP A 35 0.98 6.56 -7.20
C ASP A 35 1.12 5.82 -5.86
N TYR A 36 0.23 4.85 -5.60
CA TYR A 36 0.39 3.99 -4.42
C TYR A 36 1.66 3.13 -4.57
N ARG A 37 2.51 3.16 -3.54
CA ARG A 37 3.72 2.32 -3.45
C ARG A 37 3.57 1.32 -2.32
N ILE A 38 3.90 0.05 -2.60
CA ILE A 38 3.83 -1.01 -1.61
C ILE A 38 4.88 -0.73 -0.53
N ILE A 39 4.42 -0.67 0.70
CA ILE A 39 5.28 -0.47 1.87
C ILE A 39 5.36 -1.75 2.73
N ALA A 40 4.35 -2.63 2.64
CA ALA A 40 4.36 -3.91 3.34
C ALA A 40 3.56 -4.99 2.58
N GLU A 41 4.01 -6.25 2.66
CA GLU A 41 3.30 -7.42 2.08
C GLU A 41 2.26 -8.02 3.04
N ARG A 42 1.46 -7.15 3.68
CA ARG A 42 0.35 -7.47 4.60
C ARG A 42 -0.66 -6.31 4.59
N ALA A 43 -1.83 -6.46 5.22
CA ALA A 43 -2.81 -5.37 5.31
C ALA A 43 -2.28 -4.22 6.19
N CYS A 44 -2.70 -2.98 5.91
CA CYS A 44 -2.28 -1.79 6.66
C CYS A 44 -2.72 -1.81 8.13
N GLU A 45 -3.78 -2.55 8.47
CA GLU A 45 -4.28 -2.73 9.84
C GLU A 45 -3.25 -3.40 10.77
N PHE A 46 -2.28 -4.11 10.20
CA PHE A 46 -1.19 -4.75 10.95
C PHE A 46 0.07 -3.88 11.04
N ILE A 47 0.04 -2.66 10.50
CA ILE A 47 1.13 -1.70 10.66
C ILE A 47 0.88 -0.96 11.97
N SER A 48 1.70 -1.25 12.98
CA SER A 48 1.72 -0.45 14.20
C SER A 48 2.19 0.98 13.89
N ASN A 49 1.73 1.98 14.64
CA ASN A 49 2.24 3.36 14.51
C ASN A 49 3.78 3.43 14.64
N ASP A 50 4.37 2.52 15.42
CA ASP A 50 5.82 2.37 15.57
C ASP A 50 6.52 1.94 14.26
N GLU A 51 5.89 1.03 13.50
CA GLU A 51 6.41 0.62 12.20
C GLU A 51 6.21 1.72 11.15
N LEU A 52 5.17 2.54 11.27
CA LEU A 52 4.95 3.68 10.37
C LEU A 52 6.01 4.78 10.55
N LEU A 53 6.50 4.99 11.78
CA LEU A 53 7.55 5.96 12.10
C LEU A 53 8.96 5.50 11.71
N GLY A 54 9.19 4.18 11.58
CA GLY A 54 10.47 3.61 11.12
C GLY A 54 10.56 3.41 9.61
N MET A 55 9.49 3.72 8.88
CA MET A 55 9.49 3.75 7.42
C MET A 55 9.93 5.15 6.97
N ASP A 56 11.22 5.42 7.09
CA ASP A 56 11.85 6.62 6.53
C ASP A 56 11.52 6.71 5.03
N ILE A 57 10.59 7.62 4.69
CA ILE A 57 10.23 8.04 3.33
C ILE A 57 10.99 9.33 3.03
#